data_AF-X1DKM2-F1
#
_entry.id   AF-X1DKM2-F1
#
_cell.length_a   1.000
_cell.length_b   1.000
_cell.length_c   1.000
_cell.angle_alpha   90.00
_cell.angle_beta   90.00
_cell.angle_gamma   90.00
#
_symmetry.space_group_name_H-M   'P 1'
#
loop_
_entity.id
_entity.type
_entity.pdbx_description
1 polymer ?
#
loop_
_entity_poly.entity_id
_entity_poly.type
_entity_poly.pdbx_seq_one_letter_code
_entity_poly.pdbx_strand_id
1 'polypeptide(L)'
;DWYKENGYLDREEIQVSSIKSLYLTALLEGEGLGTAYEYFAKWRILMKIFRKIGYPKNVLVAGLPEKYGSSMDFVLFAQKYNLNITIVDDRVENINKFKKILELAKEKEGCIEITEIDRLSDLKLNLKEKYD
;
A
#
# COMPACT_ATOMS: atom_id res chain seq x y z
N ASP A 1 5.56 13.20 -25.75
CA ASP A 1 4.74 12.44 -24.76
C ASP A 1 5.20 12.86 -23.38
N TRP A 2 4.58 13.88 -22.79
CA TRP A 2 5.00 14.48 -21.52
C TRP A 2 5.27 13.44 -20.42
N TYR A 3 4.45 12.39 -20.39
CA TYR A 3 4.61 11.26 -19.47
C TYR A 3 5.87 10.42 -19.73
N LYS A 4 6.25 10.14 -20.98
CA LYS A 4 7.50 9.43 -21.30
C LYS A 4 8.71 10.29 -20.93
N GLU A 5 8.68 11.56 -21.30
CA GLU A 5 9.77 12.52 -21.05
C GLU A 5 10.06 12.71 -19.55
N ASN A 6 9.06 12.50 -18.70
CA ASN A 6 9.20 12.61 -17.25
C ASN A 6 9.34 11.23 -16.54
N GLY A 7 9.65 10.15 -17.27
CA GLY A 7 9.83 8.81 -16.69
C GLY A 7 8.55 8.19 -16.13
N TYR A 8 7.38 8.64 -16.60
CA TYR A 8 6.07 8.06 -16.30
C TYR A 8 5.64 6.95 -17.26
N LEU A 9 6.43 6.60 -18.27
CA LEU A 9 6.10 5.56 -19.25
C LEU A 9 7.37 4.88 -19.80
N ASP A 10 8.34 4.55 -18.93
CA ASP A 10 9.52 3.78 -19.36
C ASP A 10 9.11 2.41 -19.90
N ARG A 11 9.69 2.06 -21.06
CA ARG A 11 9.25 0.97 -21.95
C ARG A 11 9.57 -0.45 -21.47
N GLU A 12 10.42 -0.61 -20.45
CA GLU A 12 10.84 -1.94 -19.98
C GLU A 12 10.39 -2.30 -18.57
N GLU A 13 9.76 -1.38 -17.85
CA GLU A 13 9.58 -1.57 -16.41
C GLU A 13 8.13 -1.69 -16.01
N ILE A 14 7.80 -2.93 -15.65
CA ILE A 14 6.73 -3.32 -14.75
C ILE A 14 5.37 -2.99 -15.34
N GLN A 15 4.62 -4.04 -15.68
CA GLN A 15 3.21 -3.97 -16.01
C GLN A 15 2.48 -3.29 -14.83
N VAL A 16 2.44 -1.97 -14.83
CA VAL A 16 1.70 -1.17 -13.85
C VAL A 16 0.27 -1.65 -14.02
N SER A 17 -0.32 -2.12 -12.93
CA SER A 17 -1.73 -2.47 -12.86
C SER A 17 -2.49 -1.38 -13.62
N SER A 18 -3.15 -1.76 -14.72
CA SER A 18 -3.92 -0.79 -15.50
C SER A 18 -4.89 -0.07 -14.57
N ILE A 19 -5.26 1.18 -14.84
CA ILE A 19 -6.26 1.88 -14.01
C ILE A 19 -7.52 1.03 -13.84
N LYS A 20 -7.87 0.22 -14.85
CA LYS A 20 -8.96 -0.76 -14.81
C LYS A 20 -8.80 -1.83 -13.72
N SER A 21 -7.59 -2.32 -13.47
CA SER A 21 -7.36 -3.30 -12.40
C SER A 21 -7.35 -2.63 -11.01
N LEU A 22 -6.89 -1.38 -10.90
CA LEU A 22 -6.97 -0.61 -9.66
C LEU A 22 -8.39 -0.16 -9.30
N TYR A 23 -9.26 -0.07 -10.32
CA TYR A 23 -10.66 0.30 -10.15
C TYR A 23 -11.46 -0.71 -9.32
N LEU A 24 -11.13 -2.01 -9.41
CA LEU A 24 -11.78 -3.03 -8.59
C LEU A 24 -11.49 -2.82 -7.10
N THR A 25 -10.23 -2.52 -6.75
CA THR A 25 -9.87 -2.19 -5.37
C THR A 25 -10.50 -0.88 -4.91
N ALA A 26 -10.56 0.15 -5.77
CA ALA A 26 -11.25 1.40 -5.43
C ALA A 26 -12.74 1.16 -5.11
N LEU A 27 -13.42 0.32 -5.88
CA LEU A 27 -14.81 -0.06 -5.61
C LEU A 27 -14.98 -0.80 -4.26
N LEU A 28 -13.97 -1.56 -3.82
CA LEU A 28 -14.00 -2.22 -2.51
C LEU A 28 -13.91 -1.22 -1.35
N GLU A 29 -13.24 -0.09 -1.55
CA GLU A 29 -13.23 1.02 -0.59
C GLU A 29 -14.54 1.82 -0.59
N GLY A 30 -15.49 1.49 -1.47
CA GLY A 30 -16.69 2.30 -1.72
C GLY A 30 -16.41 3.54 -2.57
N GLU A 31 -15.25 3.59 -3.22
CA GLU A 31 -14.76 4.70 -4.02
C GLU A 31 -14.91 4.43 -5.53
N GLY A 32 -14.50 5.41 -6.35
CA GLY A 32 -14.66 5.36 -7.81
C GLY A 32 -13.36 5.48 -8.60
N LEU A 33 -13.52 5.87 -9.87
CA LEU A 33 -12.41 5.99 -10.83
C LEU A 33 -11.34 7.00 -10.39
N GLY A 34 -11.74 8.06 -9.68
CA GLY A 34 -10.81 9.06 -9.13
C GLY A 34 -9.76 8.41 -8.22
N THR A 35 -10.19 7.57 -7.28
CA THR A 35 -9.31 6.84 -6.36
C THR A 35 -8.40 5.85 -7.10
N ALA A 36 -8.89 5.19 -8.14
CA ALA A 36 -8.06 4.33 -8.98
C ALA A 36 -6.92 5.13 -9.69
N TYR A 37 -7.20 6.35 -10.13
CA TYR A 37 -6.19 7.26 -10.67
C TYR A 37 -5.19 7.71 -9.60
N GLU A 38 -5.66 7.99 -8.37
CA GLU A 38 -4.76 8.34 -7.26
C GLU A 38 -3.79 7.21 -6.94
N TYR A 39 -4.25 5.96 -6.88
CA TYR A 39 -3.37 4.80 -6.70
C TYR A 39 -2.32 4.73 -7.79
N PHE A 40 -2.75 4.86 -9.06
CA PHE A 40 -1.85 4.84 -10.20
C PHE A 40 -0.77 5.94 -10.09
N ALA A 41 -1.18 7.17 -9.76
CA ALA A 41 -0.28 8.30 -9.62
C ALA A 41 0.72 8.11 -8.45
N LYS A 42 0.23 7.68 -7.28
CA LYS A 42 1.05 7.41 -6.10
C LYS A 42 2.08 6.33 -6.35
N TRP A 43 1.68 5.23 -6.99
CA TRP A 43 2.59 4.15 -7.37
C TRP A 43 3.77 4.64 -8.19
N ARG A 44 3.53 5.51 -9.17
CA ARG A 44 4.59 6.06 -10.02
C ARG A 44 5.60 6.88 -9.23
N ILE A 45 5.13 7.61 -8.22
CA ILE A 45 6.01 8.38 -7.32
C ILE A 45 6.78 7.43 -6.40
N LEU A 46 6.10 6.48 -5.76
CA LEU A 46 6.73 5.48 -4.89
C LEU A 46 7.80 4.67 -5.62
N MET A 47 7.55 4.23 -6.86
CA MET A 47 8.54 3.55 -7.68
C MET A 47 9.82 4.37 -7.86
N LYS A 48 9.70 5.66 -8.18
CA LYS A 48 10.86 6.55 -8.34
C LYS A 48 11.66 6.66 -7.05
N ILE A 49 10.98 6.73 -5.90
CA ILE A 49 11.63 6.76 -4.59
C ILE A 49 12.32 5.43 -4.32
N PHE A 50 11.64 4.30 -4.55
CA PHE A 50 12.10 2.95 -4.23
C PHE A 50 13.32 2.57 -5.06
N ARG A 51 13.39 2.99 -6.32
CA ARG A 51 14.60 2.85 -7.16
C ARG A 51 15.82 3.54 -6.57
N LYS A 52 15.64 4.75 -6.01
CA LYS A 52 16.75 5.52 -5.43
C LYS A 52 17.28 4.88 -4.14
N ILE A 53 16.42 4.20 -3.37
CA ILE A 53 16.78 3.59 -2.09
C ILE A 53 17.04 2.07 -2.17
N GLY A 54 16.96 1.48 -3.38
CA GLY A 54 17.33 0.07 -3.61
C GLY A 54 16.25 -0.96 -3.30
N TYR A 55 14.96 -0.63 -3.49
CA TYR A 55 13.80 -1.50 -3.25
C TYR A 55 13.78 -2.13 -1.83
N PRO A 56 13.26 -1.42 -0.82
CA PRO A 56 13.24 -1.92 0.56
C PRO A 56 12.43 -3.21 0.65
N LYS A 57 12.87 -4.18 1.46
CA LYS A 57 12.12 -5.41 1.71
C LYS A 57 10.99 -5.25 2.73
N ASN A 58 11.14 -4.31 3.66
CA ASN A 58 10.21 -4.09 4.77
C ASN A 58 9.73 -2.63 4.74
N VAL A 59 8.43 -2.42 4.89
CA VAL A 59 7.77 -1.12 4.87
C VAL A 59 6.90 -0.99 6.12
N LEU A 60 7.10 0.09 6.88
CA LEU A 60 6.24 0.47 7.99
C LEU A 60 5.30 1.59 7.53
N VAL A 61 4.00 1.39 7.70
CA VAL A 61 2.98 2.44 7.53
C VAL A 61 2.44 2.80 8.91
N ALA A 62 2.74 4.01 9.36
CA ALA A 62 2.26 4.54 10.62
C ALA A 62 1.12 5.54 10.39
N GLY A 63 -0.06 5.18 10.89
CA GLY A 63 -1.29 5.92 10.73
C GLY A 63 -2.07 5.53 9.48
N LEU A 64 -3.34 5.19 9.68
CA LEU A 64 -4.35 5.02 8.64
C LEU A 64 -5.12 6.34 8.41
N PRO A 65 -5.73 6.53 7.23
CA PRO A 65 -6.50 7.72 6.92
C PRO A 65 -7.75 7.84 7.82
N GLU A 66 -8.12 9.07 8.17
CA GLU A 66 -9.21 9.34 9.12
C GLU A 66 -10.62 9.26 8.53
N LYS A 67 -10.79 9.70 7.29
CA LYS A 67 -12.13 9.97 6.73
C LYS A 67 -12.47 9.04 5.56
N TYR A 68 -11.57 8.94 4.58
CA TYR A 68 -11.79 8.21 3.33
C TYR A 68 -10.51 7.49 2.91
N GLY A 69 -10.65 6.31 2.31
CA GLY A 69 -9.55 5.45 1.89
C GLY A 69 -8.97 4.58 3.01
N SER A 70 -8.67 3.33 2.69
CA SER A 70 -8.09 2.34 3.60
C SER A 70 -6.57 2.27 3.46
N SER A 71 -5.91 3.23 2.82
CA SER A 71 -4.50 3.10 2.44
C SER A 71 -4.20 1.79 1.68
N MET A 72 -5.16 1.34 0.86
CA MET A 72 -4.96 0.16 0.00
C MET A 72 -3.88 0.41 -1.06
N ASP A 73 -3.55 1.66 -1.35
CA ASP A 73 -2.42 2.04 -2.20
C ASP A 73 -1.10 1.38 -1.76
N PHE A 74 -0.79 1.38 -0.46
CA PHE A 74 0.42 0.73 0.08
C PHE A 74 0.34 -0.79 0.05
N VAL A 75 -0.84 -1.35 0.30
CA VAL A 75 -1.08 -2.80 0.28
C VAL A 75 -0.88 -3.35 -1.13
N LEU A 76 -1.56 -2.74 -2.10
CA LEU A 76 -1.45 -3.11 -3.50
C LEU A 76 0.00 -2.93 -3.98
N PHE A 77 0.68 -1.87 -3.53
CA PHE A 77 2.08 -1.62 -3.87
C PHE A 77 3.00 -2.69 -3.29
N ALA A 78 2.84 -3.03 -2.01
CA ALA A 78 3.59 -4.07 -1.33
C ALA A 78 3.43 -5.43 -2.03
N GLN A 79 2.22 -5.80 -2.38
CA GLN A 79 1.94 -7.02 -3.14
C GLN A 79 2.66 -7.02 -4.50
N LYS A 80 2.56 -5.92 -5.26
CA LYS A 80 3.18 -5.84 -6.60
C LYS A 80 4.69 -6.04 -6.57
N TYR A 81 5.34 -5.60 -5.50
CA TYR A 81 6.81 -5.64 -5.36
C TYR A 81 7.30 -6.69 -4.36
N ASN A 82 6.42 -7.55 -3.86
CA ASN A 82 6.73 -8.58 -2.86
C ASN A 82 7.41 -8.00 -1.61
N LEU A 83 6.81 -6.96 -1.04
CA LEU A 83 7.29 -6.27 0.14
C LEU A 83 6.57 -6.76 1.39
N ASN A 84 7.29 -6.84 2.50
CA ASN A 84 6.68 -7.03 3.81
C ASN A 84 6.14 -5.69 4.30
N ILE A 85 4.85 -5.62 4.59
CA ILE A 85 4.21 -4.39 5.10
C ILE A 85 3.70 -4.62 6.53
N THR A 86 4.09 -3.71 7.41
CA THR A 86 3.59 -3.60 8.78
C THR A 86 2.79 -2.31 8.89
N ILE A 87 1.54 -2.41 9.35
CA ILE A 87 0.63 -1.27 9.46
C ILE A 87 0.31 -1.04 10.94
N VAL A 88 0.49 0.21 11.39
CA VAL A 88 0.36 0.56 12.80
C VAL A 88 -0.54 1.78 12.95
N ASP A 89 -1.56 1.69 13.80
CA ASP A 89 -2.44 2.81 14.15
C ASP A 89 -2.95 2.65 15.58
N ASP A 90 -2.96 3.70 16.38
CA ASP A 90 -3.44 3.60 17.77
C ASP A 90 -4.97 3.54 17.89
N ARG A 91 -5.69 3.89 16.81
CA ARG A 91 -7.16 3.89 16.73
C ARG A 91 -7.65 2.51 16.29
N VAL A 92 -8.28 1.79 17.23
CA VAL A 92 -8.77 0.42 17.03
C VAL A 92 -9.83 0.36 15.95
N GLU A 93 -10.69 1.38 15.87
CA GLU A 93 -11.72 1.53 14.87
C GLU A 93 -11.15 1.57 13.45
N ASN A 94 -10.00 2.24 13.26
CA ASN A 94 -9.34 2.33 11.95
C ASN A 94 -8.68 1.01 11.58
N ILE A 95 -8.01 0.35 12.53
CA ILE A 95 -7.47 -1.00 12.32
C ILE A 95 -8.59 -1.96 11.91
N ASN A 96 -9.72 -1.96 12.62
CA ASN A 96 -10.82 -2.87 12.36
C ASN A 96 -11.48 -2.59 11.00
N LYS A 97 -11.68 -1.32 10.64
CA LYS A 97 -12.19 -0.93 9.32
C LYS A 97 -11.25 -1.43 8.21
N PHE A 98 -9.95 -1.24 8.41
CA PHE A 98 -8.94 -1.67 7.46
C PHE A 98 -8.87 -3.20 7.33
N LYS A 99 -8.89 -3.95 8.44
CA LYS A 99 -8.94 -5.43 8.44
C LYS A 99 -10.14 -5.96 7.64
N LYS A 100 -11.33 -5.36 7.79
CA LYS A 100 -12.51 -5.74 7.00
C LYS A 100 -12.31 -5.54 5.49
N ILE A 101 -11.73 -4.42 5.09
CA ILE A 101 -11.49 -4.14 3.67
C ILE A 101 -10.46 -5.11 3.09
N LEU A 102 -9.45 -5.48 3.88
CA LEU A 102 -8.48 -6.50 3.50
C LEU A 102 -9.07 -7.89 3.34
N GLU A 103 -9.98 -8.30 4.22
CA GLU A 103 -10.70 -9.57 4.07
C GLU A 103 -11.49 -9.59 2.76
N LEU A 104 -12.26 -8.52 2.48
CA LEU A 104 -13.00 -8.37 1.22
C LEU A 104 -12.08 -8.39 -0.01
N ALA A 105 -10.91 -7.78 0.08
CA ALA A 105 -9.94 -7.75 -1.00
C ALA A 105 -9.25 -9.12 -1.20
N LYS A 106 -8.95 -9.86 -0.12
CA LYS A 106 -8.44 -11.25 -0.19
C LYS A 106 -9.43 -12.18 -0.88
N GLU A 107 -10.70 -12.09 -0.55
CA GLU A 107 -11.76 -12.91 -1.14
C GLU A 107 -11.95 -12.67 -2.64
N LYS A 108 -11.74 -11.42 -3.10
CA LYS A 108 -12.02 -11.03 -4.49
C LYS A 108 -10.80 -11.00 -5.41
N GLU A 109 -9.61 -10.67 -4.90
CA GLU A 109 -8.40 -10.48 -5.72
C GLU A 109 -7.31 -11.53 -5.45
N GLY A 110 -7.56 -12.49 -4.55
CA GLY A 110 -6.82 -13.75 -4.45
C GLY A 110 -5.38 -13.66 -3.93
N CYS A 111 -4.84 -12.48 -3.64
CA CYS A 111 -3.48 -12.31 -3.14
C CYS A 111 -3.38 -11.00 -2.37
N ILE A 112 -3.47 -11.00 -1.04
CA ILE A 112 -2.93 -9.91 -0.23
C ILE A 112 -2.26 -10.55 0.99
N GLU A 113 -0.95 -10.69 0.95
CA GLU A 113 -0.15 -11.06 2.13
C GLU A 113 0.28 -9.77 2.83
N ILE A 114 -0.41 -9.45 3.93
CA ILE A 114 0.07 -8.45 4.88
C ILE A 114 0.73 -9.20 6.01
N THR A 115 1.94 -8.79 6.32
CA THR A 115 2.79 -9.46 7.30
C THR A 115 2.27 -9.22 8.72
N GLU A 116 1.78 -8.00 9.03
CA GLU A 116 1.36 -7.64 10.39
C GLU A 116 0.49 -6.37 10.43
N ILE A 117 -0.53 -6.32 11.30
CA ILE A 117 -1.39 -5.14 11.56
C ILE A 117 -1.65 -5.04 13.05
N ASP A 118 -1.04 -4.06 13.69
CA ASP A 118 -1.07 -3.89 15.15
C ASP A 118 -1.25 -2.42 15.56
N ARG A 119 -1.43 -2.19 16.87
CA ARG A 119 -1.35 -0.84 17.42
C ARG A 119 0.11 -0.47 17.65
N LEU A 120 0.44 0.82 17.61
CA LEU A 120 1.80 1.25 17.94
C LEU A 120 2.15 0.88 19.39
N SER A 121 1.17 0.94 20.29
CA SER A 121 1.29 0.47 21.68
C SER A 121 1.58 -1.02 21.84
N ASP A 122 1.19 -1.82 20.85
CA ASP A 122 1.18 -3.29 20.93
C ASP A 122 2.38 -3.89 20.19
N LEU A 123 3.04 -3.10 19.34
CA LEU A 123 4.38 -3.40 18.85
C LEU A 123 5.31 -3.54 20.04
N LYS A 124 5.65 -4.79 20.37
CA LYS A 124 6.78 -5.10 21.22
C LYS A 124 8.03 -4.66 20.48
N LEU A 125 8.38 -3.38 20.66
CA LEU A 125 9.70 -2.87 20.37
C LEU A 125 10.66 -3.67 21.26
N ASN A 126 11.23 -4.76 20.71
CA ASN A 126 12.45 -5.39 21.20
C ASN A 126 13.64 -4.41 21.01
N LEU A 127 13.49 -3.18 21.49
CA LEU A 127 14.52 -2.15 21.50
C LEU A 127 15.55 -2.39 22.63
N LYS A 128 15.37 -3.43 23.44
CA LYS A 128 16.25 -3.77 24.55
C LYS A 128 17.40 -4.74 24.24
N GLU A 129 17.53 -5.25 23.01
CA GLU A 129 18.60 -6.22 22.71
C GLU A 129 19.70 -5.69 21.77
N LYS A 130 19.67 -4.41 21.37
CA LYS A 130 20.62 -3.90 20.36
C LYS A 130 21.41 -2.63 20.74
N TYR A 131 21.22 -2.11 21.95
CA TYR A 131 21.93 -0.91 22.43
C TYR A 131 22.49 -1.03 23.86
N ASP A 132 22.56 -2.25 24.40
CA ASP A 132 23.34 -2.56 25.60
C ASP A 132 24.68 -3.23 25.21
#